data_AF-A0A323TKR4-F1
#
_entry.id   AF-A0A323TKR4-F1
#
_cell.length_a   1.000
_cell.length_b   1.000
_cell.length_c   1.000
_cell.angle_alpha   90.00
_cell.angle_beta   90.00
_cell.angle_gamma   90.00
#
_symmetry.space_group_name_H-M   'P 1'
#
loop_
_entity.id
_entity.type
_entity.pdbx_description
1 polymer ?
#
loop_
_entity_poly.entity_id
_entity_poly.type
_entity_poly.pdbx_seq_one_letter_code
_entity_poly.pdbx_strand_id
1 'polypeptide(L)' 'MTREQLIQQLEEKNMKEILELIEDAEAGHLEELELAPSLGLLRDTKLNDAVLNHLSQQGVNIIYVNEDDE' A
#
# COMPACT_ATOMS: atom_id res chain seq x y z
N MET A 1 -6.94 4.12 -10.81
CA MET A 1 -5.74 4.87 -11.27
C MET A 1 -4.86 3.89 -12.04
N THR A 2 -4.03 4.32 -12.99
CA THR A 2 -3.02 3.42 -13.59
C THR A 2 -1.78 3.34 -12.69
N ARG A 3 -0.99 2.27 -12.84
CA ARG A 3 0.28 2.11 -12.11
C ARG A 3 1.20 3.31 -12.30
N GLU A 4 1.41 3.75 -13.54
CA GLU A 4 2.29 4.90 -13.85
C GLU A 4 1.82 6.18 -13.16
N GLN A 5 0.51 6.44 -13.13
CA GLN A 5 -0.07 7.59 -12.43
C GLN A 5 0.06 7.47 -10.91
N LEU A 6 0.01 6.25 -10.38
CA LEU A 6 0.20 5.98 -8.94
C LEU A 6 1.63 6.29 -8.53
N ILE A 7 2.62 5.70 -9.21
CA ILE A 7 4.05 5.89 -8.96
C ILE A 7 4.43 7.38 -9.04
N GLN A 8 4.00 8.07 -10.10
CA GLN A 8 4.30 9.49 -10.27
C GLN A 8 3.81 10.33 -9.08
N GLN A 9 2.58 10.10 -8.60
CA GLN A 9 2.07 10.83 -7.44
C GLN A 9 2.80 10.51 -6.14
N LEU A 10 3.24 9.26 -5.96
CA LEU A 10 4.02 8.85 -4.80
C LEU A 10 5.40 9.51 -4.81
N GLU A 11 6.06 9.58 -5.97
CA GLU A 11 7.33 10.29 -6.15
C GLU A 11 7.19 11.80 -5.89
N GLU A 12 6.16 12.44 -6.44
CA GLU A 12 5.88 13.87 -6.21
C GLU A 12 5.66 14.18 -4.72
N LYS A 13 5.06 13.24 -3.98
CA LYS A 13 4.83 13.33 -2.53
C LYS A 13 6.01 12.84 -1.69
N ASN A 14 7.13 12.44 -2.31
CA ASN A 14 8.30 11.86 -1.65
C ASN A 14 7.98 10.64 -0.77
N MET A 15 6.99 9.83 -1.17
CA MET A 15 6.54 8.63 -0.45
C MET A 15 7.43 7.42 -0.79
N LYS A 16 8.72 7.51 -0.48
CA LYS A 16 9.71 6.47 -0.81
C LYS A 16 9.37 5.10 -0.22
N GLU A 17 8.97 5.08 1.04
CA GLU A 17 8.58 3.85 1.74
C GLU A 17 7.43 3.10 1.02
N ILE A 18 6.51 3.86 0.42
CA ILE A 18 5.38 3.29 -0.32
C ILE A 18 5.79 2.81 -1.70
N LEU A 19 6.72 3.51 -2.35
CA LEU A 19 7.30 3.07 -3.60
C LEU A 19 8.04 1.74 -3.41
N GLU A 20 8.85 1.63 -2.36
CA GLU A 20 9.56 0.40 -2.00
C GLU A 20 8.58 -0.76 -1.74
N LEU A 21 7.49 -0.52 -1.00
CA LEU A 21 6.44 -1.53 -0.79
C LEU A 21 5.81 -2.03 -2.10
N ILE A 22 5.58 -1.13 -3.06
CA ILE A 22 5.06 -1.50 -4.37
C ILE A 22 6.09 -2.33 -5.14
N GLU A 23 7.36 -1.93 -5.13
CA GLU A 23 8.44 -2.66 -5.80
C GLU A 23 8.62 -4.07 -5.19
N ASP A 24 8.59 -4.20 -3.87
CA ASP A 24 8.65 -5.50 -3.18
C ASP A 24 7.45 -6.38 -3.55
N ALA A 25 6.24 -5.83 -3.61
CA ALA A 25 5.06 -6.57 -4.05
C ALA A 25 5.16 -7.02 -5.51
N GLU A 26 5.65 -6.15 -6.40
CA GLU A 26 5.84 -6.50 -7.81
C GLU A 26 6.94 -7.54 -8.04
N ALA A 27 7.97 -7.54 -7.20
CA ALA A 27 9.02 -8.56 -7.19
C ALA A 27 8.57 -9.87 -6.54
N GLY A 28 7.39 -9.91 -5.91
CA GLY A 28 6.90 -11.07 -5.14
C GLY A 28 7.63 -11.27 -3.82
N HIS A 29 8.23 -10.21 -3.28
CA HIS A 29 8.89 -10.18 -1.97
C HIS A 29 7.96 -9.74 -0.84
N LEU A 30 6.78 -9.22 -1.18
CA LEU A 30 5.71 -8.92 -0.22
C LEU A 30 4.55 -9.90 -0.42
N GLU A 31 4.29 -10.75 0.58
CA GLU A 31 3.16 -11.69 0.56
C GLU A 31 1.98 -11.17 1.38
N GLU A 32 2.25 -10.49 2.49
CA GLU A 32 1.24 -10.04 3.45
C GLU A 32 1.54 -8.61 3.90
N LEU A 33 0.50 -7.78 4.01
CA LEU A 33 0.58 -6.43 4.56
C LEU A 33 -0.42 -6.28 5.69
N GLU A 34 0.08 -6.05 6.89
CA GLU A 34 -0.72 -5.75 8.07
C GLU A 34 -0.95 -4.25 8.21
N LEU A 35 -2.20 -3.85 8.45
CA LEU A 35 -2.58 -2.46 8.63
C LEU A 35 -3.66 -2.29 9.68
N ALA A 36 -3.56 -1.21 10.45
CA ALA A 36 -4.62 -0.81 11.35
C ALA A 36 -5.83 -0.27 10.54
N PRO A 37 -7.06 -0.78 10.77
CA PRO A 37 -8.24 -0.36 10.02
C PRO A 37 -8.57 1.13 10.21
N SER A 38 -8.20 1.71 11.35
CA SER A 38 -8.40 3.12 11.67
C SER A 38 -7.40 4.06 10.99
N LEU A 39 -6.22 3.57 10.60
CA LEU A 39 -5.12 4.39 10.09
C LEU A 39 -4.94 4.26 8.57
N GLY A 40 -5.16 3.06 8.03
CA GLY A 40 -4.81 2.73 6.65
C GLY A 40 -3.28 2.78 6.41
N LEU A 41 -2.87 2.68 5.14
CA LEU A 41 -1.47 2.84 4.74
C LEU A 41 -1.10 4.31 4.53
N LEU A 42 -2.05 5.09 3.99
CA LEU A 42 -1.87 6.50 3.66
C LEU A 42 -3.04 7.34 4.17
N ARG A 43 -2.73 8.55 4.67
CA ARG A 43 -3.75 9.51 5.11
C ARG A 43 -4.65 9.99 3.97
N ASP A 44 -4.11 10.08 2.76
CA ASP A 44 -4.90 10.41 1.57
C ASP A 44 -5.69 9.18 1.14
N THR A 45 -7.00 9.18 1.39
CA THR A 45 -7.86 8.00 1.18
C THR A 45 -7.86 7.52 -0.26
N LYS A 46 -7.76 8.43 -1.24
CA LYS A 46 -7.77 8.07 -2.66
C LYS A 46 -6.46 7.40 -3.06
N LEU A 47 -5.34 7.93 -2.57
CA LEU A 47 -4.03 7.35 -2.81
C LEU A 47 -3.88 6.03 -2.07
N ASN A 48 -4.34 5.97 -0.81
CA ASN A 48 -4.39 4.76 0.01
C ASN A 48 -5.09 3.61 -0.71
N ASP A 49 -6.32 3.85 -1.16
CA ASP A 49 -7.12 2.85 -1.85
C ASP A 49 -6.46 2.39 -3.16
N ALA A 50 -5.86 3.33 -3.90
CA ALA A 50 -5.12 3.01 -5.12
C ALA A 50 -3.88 2.14 -4.86
N VAL A 51 -3.11 2.41 -3.80
CA VAL A 51 -1.95 1.58 -3.41
C VAL A 51 -2.41 0.22 -2.94
N LEU A 52 -3.35 0.13 -2.00
CA LEU A 52 -3.84 -1.13 -1.47
C LEU A 52 -4.43 -2.03 -2.57
N ASN A 53 -5.19 -1.44 -3.49
CA ASN A 53 -5.71 -2.17 -4.65
C ASN A 53 -4.58 -2.67 -5.56
N HIS A 54 -3.53 -1.87 -5.77
CA HIS A 54 -2.38 -2.29 -6.57
C HIS A 54 -1.63 -3.45 -5.90
N LEU A 55 -1.32 -3.35 -4.61
CA LEU A 55 -0.69 -4.41 -3.83
C LEU A 55 -1.51 -5.71 -3.88
N SER A 56 -2.83 -5.62 -3.70
CA SER A 56 -3.72 -6.79 -3.80
C SER A 56 -3.71 -7.43 -5.19
N GLN A 57 -3.62 -6.64 -6.26
CA GLN A 57 -3.48 -7.16 -7.63
C GLN A 57 -2.16 -7.89 -7.87
N GLN A 58 -1.10 -7.54 -7.12
CA GLN A 58 0.18 -8.24 -7.15
C GLN A 58 0.20 -9.52 -6.30
N GLY A 59 -0.89 -9.84 -5.60
CA GLY A 59 -1.01 -11.04 -4.77
C GLY A 59 -0.73 -10.82 -3.29
N VAL A 60 -0.54 -9.57 -2.86
CA VAL A 60 -0.35 -9.23 -1.44
C VAL A 60 -1.67 -9.39 -0.68
N ASN A 61 -1.64 -10.12 0.44
CA ASN A 61 -2.76 -10.28 1.34
C ASN A 61 -2.83 -9.11 2.35
N ILE A 62 -3.91 -8.32 2.29
CA ILE A 62 -4.12 -7.14 3.14
C ILE A 62 -4.84 -7.58 4.43
N ILE A 63 -4.14 -7.56 5.56
CA ILE A 63 -4.63 -8.01 6.87
C ILE A 63 -4.92 -6.79 7.75
N TYR A 64 -6.16 -6.69 8.21
CA TYR A 64 -6.56 -5.62 9.12
C TYR A 64 -6.40 -6.07 10.57
N VAL A 65 -5.41 -5.52 11.26
CA VAL A 65 -5.12 -5.83 12.67
C VAL A 65 -5.71 -4.73 13.56
N ASN A 66 -6.55 -5.09 14.53
CA ASN A 66 -7.04 -4.13 15.51
C ASN A 66 -5.98 -3.94 16.59
N GLU A 67 -5.66 -2.68 16.93
CA GLU A 67 -4.75 -2.34 18.06
C GLU A 67 -5.32 -2.74 19.44
N ASP A 68 -6.47 -3.41 19.50
CA ASP A 68 -7.19 -3.82 20.73
C ASP A 68 -6.93 -5.29 21.12
N ASP A 69 -6.00 -5.99 20.45
CA ASP A 69 -5.58 -7.37 20.76
C ASP A 69 -4.32 -7.44 21.66
N GLU A 70 -4.19 -6.51 22.63
CA GLU A 70 -3.29 -6.63 23.80
C GLU A 70 -4.05 -6.70 25.14
#